data_AF-A0A2M7NM12-F1
#
_entry.id   AF-A0A2M7NM12-F1
#
_cell.length_a   1.000
_cell.length_b   1.000
_cell.length_c   1.000
_cell.angle_alpha   90.00
_cell.angle_beta   90.00
_cell.angle_gamma   90.00
#
_symmetry.space_group_name_H-M   'P 1'
#
loop_
_entity.id
_entity.type
_entity.pdbx_description
1 polymer ?
#
loop_
_entity_poly.entity_id
_entity_poly.type
_entity_poly.pdbx_seq_one_letter_code
_entity_poly.pdbx_strand_id
1 'polypeptide(L)' 'MRHFPFSYQMIRSAVYNLAEKTLEIEFKDGSSKRLRDITPQIYAHLMNRSLCEKALSKFSQKLATK' A
#
# COMPACT_ATOMS: atom_id res chain seq x y z
N MET A 1 -10.31 10.39 14.91
CA MET A 1 -9.77 9.87 13.62
C MET A 1 -9.80 8.35 13.69
N ARG A 2 -10.46 7.64 12.75
CA ARG A 2 -10.48 6.17 12.72
C ARG A 2 -9.26 5.67 11.96
N HIS A 3 -8.37 4.92 12.62
CA HIS A 3 -7.29 4.22 11.95
C HIS A 3 -7.88 3.06 11.15
N PHE A 4 -7.72 3.07 9.84
CA PHE A 4 -8.03 1.91 9.01
C PHE A 4 -6.80 0.99 9.01
N PRO A 5 -6.94 -0.29 9.41
CA PRO A 5 -5.85 -1.24 9.29
C PRO A 5 -5.53 -1.42 7.80
N PHE A 6 -4.41 -0.85 7.37
CA PHE A 6 -3.91 -0.95 6.02
C PHE A 6 -2.79 -2.00 6.01
N SER A 7 -3.05 -3.17 5.43
CA SER A 7 -2.03 -4.19 5.21
C SER A 7 -1.93 -4.50 3.72
N TYR A 8 -0.73 -4.31 3.15
CA TYR A 8 -0.44 -4.64 1.76
C TYR A 8 -0.67 -6.11 1.42
N GLN A 9 -0.60 -7.01 2.41
CA GLN A 9 -0.85 -8.44 2.21
C GLN A 9 -2.33 -8.74 1.88
N MET A 10 -3.24 -7.84 2.25
CA MET A 10 -4.67 -7.96 1.98
C MET A 10 -5.08 -7.36 0.63
N ILE A 11 -4.20 -6.60 -0.01
CA ILE A 11 -4.48 -5.95 -1.30
C ILE A 11 -4.26 -6.97 -2.42
N ARG A 12 -5.27 -7.10 -3.29
CA ARG A 12 -5.18 -7.86 -4.53
C ARG A 12 -4.62 -6.99 -5.65
N SER A 13 -5.17 -5.79 -5.81
CA SER A 13 -4.76 -4.83 -6.83
C SER A 13 -4.94 -3.39 -6.33
N ALA A 14 -4.16 -2.46 -6.86
CA ALA A 14 -4.35 -1.04 -6.62
C ALA A 14 -4.03 -0.25 -7.90
N VAL A 15 -4.93 0.65 -8.30
CA VAL A 15 -4.83 1.42 -9.54
C VAL A 15 -4.99 2.90 -9.23
N TYR A 16 -4.03 3.70 -9.66
CA TYR A 16 -4.07 5.15 -9.51
C TYR A 16 -4.43 5.81 -10.83
N ASN A 17 -5.53 6.57 -10.84
CA ASN A 17 -5.93 7.42 -11.95
C ASN A 17 -5.39 8.84 -11.71
N LEU A 18 -4.43 9.24 -12.55
CA LEU A 18 -3.76 10.53 -12.46
C LEU A 18 -4.69 11.71 -12.78
N ALA A 19 -5.60 11.55 -13.74
CA ALA A 19 -6.50 12.62 -14.17
C ALA A 19 -7.52 12.97 -13.09
N GLU A 20 -8.07 11.95 -12.43
CA GLU A 20 -9.06 12.11 -11.36
C GLU A 20 -8.45 12.25 -9.97
N LYS A 21 -7.14 12.04 -9.82
CA LYS A 21 -6.43 11.95 -8.52
C LYS A 21 -7.09 10.92 -7.60
N THR A 22 -7.50 9.79 -8.16
CA THR A 22 -8.19 8.72 -7.44
C THR A 22 -7.31 7.48 -7.34
N LEU A 23 -7.32 6.84 -6.17
CA LEU A 23 -6.68 5.54 -5.94
C LEU A 23 -7.76 4.52 -5.62
N GLU A 24 -7.87 3.51 -6.47
CA GLU A 24 -8.74 2.36 -6.25
C GLU A 24 -7.94 1.20 -5.72
N ILE A 25 -8.46 0.54 -4.70
CA ILE A 25 -7.83 -0.61 -4.05
C ILE A 25 -8.86 -1.73 -4.02
N GLU A 26 -8.50 -2.88 -4.60
CA GLU A 26 -9.24 -4.13 -4.49
C GLU A 26 -8.55 -5.01 -3.46
N PHE A 27 -9.31 -5.50 -2.48
CA PHE A 27 -8.83 -6.40 -1.45
C PHE A 27 -9.10 -7.85 -1.83
N LYS A 28 -8.35 -8.77 -1.24
CA LYS A 28 -8.47 -10.23 -1.50
C LYS A 28 -9.81 -10.82 -1.06
N ASP A 29 -10.51 -10.16 -0.15
CA ASP A 29 -11.87 -10.53 0.28
C ASP A 29 -12.96 -10.10 -0.74
N GLY A 30 -12.56 -9.47 -1.85
CA GLY A 30 -13.46 -8.98 -2.89
C GLY A 30 -14.02 -7.58 -2.60
N SER A 31 -13.74 -6.99 -1.44
CA SER A 31 -14.11 -5.61 -1.16
C SER A 31 -13.24 -4.64 -1.96
N SER A 32 -13.78 -3.45 -2.27
CA SER A 32 -13.02 -2.40 -2.94
C SER A 32 -13.20 -1.06 -2.23
N LYS A 33 -12.18 -0.20 -2.33
CA LYS A 33 -12.20 1.14 -1.76
C LYS A 33 -11.58 2.13 -2.72
N ARG A 34 -12.29 3.24 -2.95
CA ARG A 34 -11.82 4.38 -3.74
C ARG A 34 -11.45 5.52 -2.81
N LEU A 35 -10.21 5.96 -2.89
CA LEU A 35 -9.71 7.17 -2.24
C LEU A 35 -9.65 8.28 -3.27
N ARG A 36 -10.13 9.46 -2.91
CA ARG A 36 -10.10 10.67 -3.75
C ARG A 36 -9.03 11.63 -3.25
N ASP A 37 -8.69 12.61 -4.08
CA ASP A 37 -7.71 13.66 -3.78
C ASP A 37 -6.33 13.13 -3.40
N ILE A 38 -5.97 11.96 -3.94
CA ILE A 38 -4.66 11.37 -3.75
C ILE A 38 -3.70 12.05 -4.71
N THR A 39 -2.75 12.80 -4.16
CA THR A 39 -1.69 13.40 -4.98
C THR A 39 -0.71 12.31 -5.45
N PRO A 40 0.01 12.54 -6.57
CA PRO A 40 1.06 11.63 -7.02
C PRO A 40 2.12 11.36 -5.95
N GLN A 41 2.40 12.34 -5.07
CA GLN A 41 3.34 12.20 -3.96
C GLN A 41 2.81 11.25 -2.88
N ILE A 42 1.52 11.35 -2.53
CA ILE A 42 0.87 10.42 -1.59
C ILE A 42 0.87 9.01 -2.18
N TYR A 43 0.53 8.87 -3.47
CA TYR A 43 0.58 7.58 -4.15
C TYR A 43 2.00 6.98 -4.15
N ALA A 44 3.02 7.77 -4.53
CA ALA A 44 4.41 7.33 -4.51
C ALA A 44 4.85 6.90 -3.10
N HIS A 45 4.43 7.64 -2.06
CA HIS A 45 4.70 7.26 -0.67
C HIS A 45 4.03 5.93 -0.30
N LEU A 46 2.77 5.73 -0.67
CA LEU A 46 2.04 4.47 -0.44
C LEU A 46 2.69 3.30 -1.18
N MET A 47 3.23 3.49 -2.38
CA MET A 47 3.88 2.41 -3.13
C MET A 47 5.31 2.12 -2.62
N ASN A 48 6.07 3.16 -2.27
CA ASN A 48 7.44 3.01 -1.78
C ASN A 48 7.50 2.39 -0.37
N ARG A 49 6.47 2.58 0.45
CA ARG A 49 6.40 1.95 1.77
C ARG A 49 6.32 0.41 1.66
N SER A 50 5.70 -0.12 0.61
CA SER A 50 5.71 -1.56 0.29
C SER A 50 7.12 -2.07 -0.03
N LEU A 51 7.95 -1.28 -0.71
CA LEU A 51 9.36 -1.60 -0.95
C LEU A 51 10.20 -1.54 0.34
N CYS A 52 9.94 -0.56 1.21
CA CYS A 52 10.59 -0.47 2.51
C CYS A 52 10.22 -1.63 3.44
N GLU A 53 8.94 -2.03 3.53
CA GLU A 53 8.52 -3.18 4.33
C GLU A 53 9.09 -4.50 3.81
N LYS A 54 9.17 -4.70 2.47
CA LYS A 54 9.86 -5.85 1.88
C LYS A 54 11.37 -5.83 2.14
N ALA A 55 12.01 -4.67 2.07
CA ALA A 55 13.44 -4.53 2.36
C ALA A 55 13.73 -4.78 3.85
N LEU A 56 12.95 -4.20 4.76
CA LEU A 56 13.08 -4.40 6.20
C LEU A 56 12.79 -5.85 6.62
N SER A 57 11.82 -6.51 5.99
CA SER A 57 11.55 -7.92 6.24
C SER A 57 12.72 -8.82 5.80
N LYS A 58 13.36 -8.54 4.64
CA LYS A 58 14.58 -9.24 4.21
C LYS A 58 15.80 -8.94 5.09
N PHE A 59 15.95 -7.71 5.57
CA PHE A 59 17.06 -7.35 6.47
C PHE A 59 16.89 -7.95 7.87
N SER A 60 15.66 -8.01 8.39
CA SER A 60 15.36 -8.63 9.68
C SER A 60 15.61 -10.14 9.68
N GLN A 61 15.26 -10.85 8.58
CA GLN A 61 15.60 -12.27 8.43
C GLN A 61 17.11 -12.54 8.40
N LYS A 62 17.92 -11.58 7.95
CA LYS A 62 19.38 -11.71 7.87
C LYS A 62 20.10 -11.39 9.19
N LEU A 63 19.42 -10.74 10.14
CA LEU A 63 19.96 -10.44 11.47
C LEU A 63 19.59 -11.51 12.52
N ALA A 64 18.51 -12.27 12.30
CA ALA A 64 18.06 -13.34 13.19
C ALA A 64 18.78 -14.69 12.97
N THR A 65 19.75 -14.74 12.05
CA THR A 65 20.66 -15.88 11.85
C THR A 65 22.05 -15.50 12.35
N LYS A 66 22.23 -15.46 13.67
CA LYS A 66 23.52 -15.67 14.34
C LYS A 66 23.31 -15.99 15.82
#